data_AF-A0A9Q6WLX5-F1
#
_entry.id   AF-A0A9Q6WLX5-F1
#
_cell.length_a   1.000
_cell.length_b   1.000
_cell.length_c   1.000
_cell.angle_alpha   90.00
_cell.angle_beta   90.00
_cell.angle_gamma   90.00
#
_symmetry.space_group_name_H-M   'P 1'
#
loop_
_entity.id
_entity.type
_entity.pdbx_description
1 polymer ?
#
loop_
_entity_poly.entity_id
_entity_poly.type
_entity_poly.pdbx_seq_one_letter_code
_entity_poly.pdbx_strand_id
1 'polypeptide(L)'
;MSTLMQLPTPSPAASPSSGSEPVWIVPLHEHPPYGHVRLKRVFTTDGTRHQVVLVDARKLIACADRDDTDYVLPPVQEWHPGKLRGIREFLEPSNARIPQMPYVTISTRRAPGLLGWLRLEHEGVVAFRNGQHRARYLMAAGAVWFPVEVHEREAAMLRQYCGASDDARVALRPTSDGSGGGAPRA
;
A
#
# COMPACT_ATOMS: atom_id res chain seq x y z
N MET A 1 66.51 2.22 7.37
CA MET A 1 65.48 2.36 6.34
C MET A 1 64.60 1.12 6.42
N SER A 2 63.41 1.22 7.03
CA SER A 2 62.46 0.10 7.12
C SER A 2 61.11 0.53 6.59
N THR A 3 60.62 -0.28 5.65
CA THR A 3 59.47 -0.03 4.80
C THR A 3 58.17 -0.50 5.47
N LEU A 4 57.16 0.37 5.35
CA LEU A 4 55.71 0.20 5.51
C LEU A 4 55.11 -1.22 5.37
N MET A 5 54.14 -1.52 6.23
CA MET A 5 52.93 -2.27 5.88
C MET A 5 51.72 -1.53 6.47
N GLN A 6 51.02 -0.77 5.62
CA GLN A 6 49.80 -0.04 5.96
C GLN A 6 48.60 -0.96 5.65
N LEU A 7 47.79 -1.24 6.66
CA LEU A 7 46.58 -2.06 6.53
C LEU A 7 45.52 -1.32 5.67
N PRO A 8 44.78 -2.04 4.81
CA PRO A 8 43.77 -1.45 3.96
C PRO A 8 42.54 -1.04 4.78
N THR A 9 42.18 0.25 4.69
CA THR A 9 40.94 0.81 5.23
C THR A 9 39.73 0.22 4.49
N PRO A 10 38.66 -0.22 5.20
CA PRO A 10 37.43 -0.62 4.52
C PRO A 10 36.81 0.61 3.84
N SER A 11 36.64 0.53 2.52
CA SER A 11 35.91 1.53 1.74
C SER A 11 34.47 1.64 2.27
N PRO A 12 33.92 2.84 2.48
CA PRO A 12 32.50 2.97 2.72
C PRO A 12 31.76 2.42 1.50
N ALA A 13 30.87 1.45 1.75
CA ALA A 13 30.01 0.85 0.75
C ALA A 13 29.35 1.96 -0.07
N ALA A 14 29.38 1.79 -1.39
CA ALA A 14 28.80 2.68 -2.37
C ALA A 14 27.42 3.16 -1.92
N SER A 15 27.22 4.48 -1.89
CA SER A 15 25.91 5.10 -1.79
C SER A 15 24.98 4.42 -2.81
N PRO A 16 23.74 4.03 -2.43
CA PRO A 16 22.81 3.53 -3.43
C PRO A 16 22.68 4.59 -4.51
N SER A 17 23.02 4.16 -5.74
CA SER A 17 22.79 4.88 -6.98
C SER A 17 21.41 5.52 -6.94
N SER A 18 21.27 6.71 -7.55
CA SER A 18 19.98 7.38 -7.80
C SER A 18 19.01 6.41 -8.45
N GLY A 19 18.34 5.64 -7.60
CA GLY A 19 17.54 4.50 -7.96
C GLY A 19 16.15 4.98 -8.28
N SER A 20 15.58 4.43 -9.34
CA SER A 20 14.18 4.65 -9.66
C SER A 20 13.30 4.38 -8.44
N GLU A 21 12.26 5.21 -8.28
CA GLU A 21 11.31 5.11 -7.17
C GLU A 21 10.74 3.68 -7.10
N PRO A 22 10.65 3.05 -5.91
CA PRO A 22 10.08 1.72 -5.79
C PRO A 22 8.62 1.70 -6.24
N VAL A 23 8.26 0.70 -7.05
CA VAL A 23 6.91 0.49 -7.57
C VAL A 23 6.40 -0.88 -7.12
N TRP A 24 5.15 -0.94 -6.67
CA TRP A 24 4.44 -2.17 -6.31
C TRP A 24 3.48 -2.55 -7.42
N ILE A 25 3.51 -3.82 -7.80
CA ILE A 25 2.60 -4.41 -8.79
C ILE A 25 1.51 -5.18 -8.03
N VAL A 26 0.30 -4.63 -7.97
CA VAL A 26 -0.85 -5.22 -7.26
C VAL A 26 -1.69 -6.03 -8.25
N PRO A 27 -1.80 -7.37 -8.12
CA PRO A 27 -2.62 -8.17 -9.02
C PRO A 27 -4.12 -7.93 -8.78
N LEU A 28 -4.90 -7.98 -9.86
CA LEU A 28 -6.35 -7.87 -9.86
C LEU A 28 -6.95 -9.13 -10.47
N HIS A 29 -7.70 -9.90 -9.66
CA HIS A 29 -8.24 -11.18 -10.10
C HIS A 29 -9.64 -11.09 -10.72
N GLU A 30 -10.35 -9.98 -10.51
CA GLU A 30 -11.74 -9.78 -10.94
C GLU A 30 -11.88 -8.56 -11.86
N HIS A 31 -10.84 -8.30 -12.67
CA HIS A 31 -10.76 -7.07 -13.48
C HIS A 31 -10.36 -7.34 -14.94
N PRO A 32 -11.34 -7.54 -15.84
CA PRO A 32 -11.08 -7.89 -17.24
C PRO A 32 -10.20 -6.89 -18.03
N PRO A 33 -10.32 -5.55 -17.85
CA PRO A 33 -9.53 -4.61 -18.64
C PRO A 33 -8.02 -4.71 -18.43
N TYR A 34 -7.58 -5.10 -17.23
CA TYR A 34 -6.16 -5.27 -16.89
C TYR A 34 -6.00 -6.10 -15.62
N GLY A 35 -4.96 -6.95 -15.57
CA GLY A 35 -4.74 -7.90 -14.47
C GLY A 35 -3.90 -7.38 -13.30
N HIS A 36 -3.45 -6.13 -13.31
CA HIS A 36 -2.70 -5.54 -12.18
C HIS A 36 -2.82 -4.02 -12.14
N VAL A 37 -2.31 -3.39 -11.08
CA VAL A 37 -2.13 -1.94 -10.92
C VAL A 37 -0.71 -1.65 -10.42
N ARG A 38 -0.14 -0.53 -10.84
CA ARG A 38 1.13 -0.03 -10.32
C ARG A 38 0.89 1.01 -9.24
N LEU A 39 1.56 0.90 -8.09
CA LEU A 39 1.50 1.86 -7.00
C LEU A 39 2.91 2.31 -6.59
N LYS A 40 3.03 3.57 -6.18
CA LYS A 40 4.27 4.12 -5.62
C LYS A 40 4.03 4.79 -4.27
N ARG A 41 5.11 5.17 -3.58
CA ARG A 41 5.02 5.80 -2.25
C ARG A 41 4.40 7.20 -2.34
N VAL A 42 3.74 7.62 -1.27
CA VAL A 42 3.34 9.02 -1.07
C VAL A 42 4.53 9.80 -0.51
N PHE A 43 5.22 9.22 0.48
CA PHE A 43 6.33 9.84 1.19
C PHE A 43 7.68 9.26 0.73
N THR A 44 8.43 10.04 -0.04
CA THR A 44 9.73 9.64 -0.61
C THR A 44 10.91 10.43 -0.08
N THR A 45 10.67 11.53 0.63
CA THR A 45 11.71 12.39 1.19
C THR A 45 12.25 11.82 2.50
N ASP A 46 13.56 11.94 2.70
CA ASP A 46 14.22 11.59 3.96
C ASP A 46 13.59 12.33 5.14
N GLY A 47 13.49 11.65 6.29
CA GLY A 47 12.88 12.18 7.51
C GLY A 47 11.35 12.00 7.60
N THR A 48 10.69 11.52 6.54
CA THR A 48 9.29 11.11 6.64
C THR A 48 9.15 9.85 7.49
N ARG A 49 8.43 9.94 8.62
CA ARG A 49 8.23 8.84 9.57
C ARG A 49 7.08 7.93 9.15
N HIS A 50 7.06 7.54 7.89
CA HIS A 50 6.01 6.72 7.29
C HIS A 50 6.57 5.40 6.77
N GLN A 51 5.84 4.32 7.04
CA GLN A 51 6.17 2.97 6.62
C GLN A 51 5.12 2.44 5.66
N VAL A 52 5.57 1.61 4.71
CA VAL A 52 4.69 0.81 3.89
C VAL A 52 4.30 -0.45 4.66
N VAL A 53 3.00 -0.73 4.74
CA VAL A 53 2.43 -1.97 5.28
C VAL A 53 1.63 -2.64 4.17
N LEU A 54 1.91 -3.92 3.91
CA LEU A 54 1.03 -4.75 3.10
C LEU A 54 -0.19 -5.13 3.92
N VAL A 55 -1.37 -4.79 3.41
CA VAL A 55 -2.64 -5.03 4.08
C VAL A 55 -3.50 -6.01 3.29
N ASP A 56 -4.35 -6.73 4.01
CA ASP A 56 -5.50 -7.43 3.46
C ASP A 56 -6.58 -6.42 3.10
N ALA A 57 -7.00 -6.44 1.83
CA ALA A 57 -7.96 -5.49 1.29
C ALA A 57 -9.28 -5.51 2.05
N ARG A 58 -9.80 -6.71 2.37
CA ARG A 58 -11.08 -6.88 3.06
C ARG A 58 -10.98 -6.38 4.50
N LYS A 59 -9.89 -6.71 5.21
CA LYS A 59 -9.68 -6.21 6.58
C LYS A 59 -9.55 -4.69 6.62
N LEU A 60 -8.82 -4.10 5.66
CA LEU A 60 -8.66 -2.65 5.59
C LEU A 60 -10.01 -1.95 5.38
N ILE A 61 -10.80 -2.38 4.39
CA ILE A 61 -12.11 -1.77 4.13
C ILE A 61 -13.07 -1.99 5.30
N ALA A 62 -13.08 -3.16 5.92
CA ALA A 62 -13.88 -3.40 7.12
C ALA A 62 -13.47 -2.50 8.31
N CYS A 63 -12.17 -2.22 8.50
CA CYS A 63 -11.73 -1.27 9.52
C CYS A 63 -12.08 0.18 9.15
N ALA A 64 -12.11 0.52 7.87
CA ALA A 64 -12.48 1.85 7.41
C ALA A 64 -13.99 2.11 7.48
N ASP A 65 -14.81 1.09 7.23
CA ASP A 65 -16.27 1.19 7.31
C ASP A 65 -16.78 1.34 8.76
N ARG A 66 -15.91 1.11 9.74
CA ARG A 66 -16.17 1.44 11.15
C ARG A 66 -16.00 2.92 11.44
N ASP A 67 -15.21 3.66 10.66
CA ASP A 67 -14.96 5.07 10.89
C ASP A 67 -16.27 5.86 10.71
N ASP A 68 -16.82 6.35 11.82
CA ASP A 68 -18.06 7.11 11.88
C ASP A 68 -17.83 8.62 11.79
N THR A 69 -16.56 9.03 11.66
CA THR A 69 -16.16 10.44 11.63
C THR A 69 -16.19 11.05 10.23
N ASP A 70 -16.16 10.23 9.16
CA ASP A 70 -16.08 10.69 7.77
C ASP A 70 -17.00 9.91 6.81
N TYR A 71 -17.25 10.53 5.66
CA TYR A 71 -18.08 10.03 4.55
C TYR A 71 -17.80 8.55 4.19
N VAL A 72 -18.75 7.68 4.51
CA VAL A 72 -18.73 6.28 4.11
C VAL A 72 -19.01 6.21 2.61
N LEU A 73 -18.01 5.81 1.84
CA LEU A 73 -18.18 5.59 0.41
C LEU A 73 -19.14 4.42 0.17
N PRO A 74 -20.10 4.55 -0.75
CA PRO A 74 -20.93 3.41 -1.13
C PRO A 74 -20.09 2.31 -1.79
N PRO A 75 -20.63 1.08 -1.89
CA PRO A 75 -20.06 0.02 -2.71
C PRO A 75 -19.77 0.50 -4.14
N VAL A 76 -18.72 -0.05 -4.77
CA VAL A 76 -18.27 0.38 -6.10
C VAL A 76 -19.36 0.20 -7.17
N GLN A 77 -20.23 -0.79 -6.98
CA GLN A 77 -21.37 -1.11 -7.84
C GLN A 77 -22.41 0.03 -7.89
N GLU A 78 -22.45 0.88 -6.88
CA GLU A 78 -23.38 2.01 -6.78
C GLU A 78 -22.75 3.32 -7.28
N TRP A 79 -21.49 3.30 -7.70
CA TRP A 79 -20.82 4.52 -8.15
C TRP A 79 -21.36 4.97 -9.51
N HIS A 80 -21.46 6.29 -9.67
CA HIS A 80 -21.82 6.87 -10.96
C HIS A 80 -20.85 6.37 -12.06
N PRO A 81 -21.34 5.98 -13.26
CA PRO A 81 -20.50 5.38 -14.30
C PRO A 81 -19.27 6.21 -14.71
N GLY A 82 -19.40 7.55 -14.68
CA GLY A 82 -18.28 8.46 -14.93
C GLY A 82 -17.17 8.37 -13.88
N LYS A 83 -17.52 8.16 -12.60
CA LYS A 83 -16.55 7.96 -11.51
C LYS A 83 -15.82 6.63 -11.66
N LEU A 84 -16.56 5.56 -11.99
CA LEU A 84 -16.00 4.23 -12.24
C LEU A 84 -15.02 4.26 -13.41
N ARG A 85 -15.38 4.95 -14.50
CA ARG A 85 -14.49 5.13 -15.65
C ARG A 85 -13.22 5.89 -15.27
N GLY A 86 -13.37 7.01 -14.58
CA GLY A 86 -12.23 7.84 -14.18
C GLY A 86 -11.25 7.13 -13.25
N ILE A 87 -11.73 6.36 -12.27
CA ILE A 87 -10.85 5.59 -11.39
C ILE A 87 -10.13 4.47 -12.14
N ARG A 88 -10.83 3.80 -13.08
CA ARG A 88 -10.26 2.74 -13.91
C ARG A 88 -9.13 3.26 -14.79
N GLU A 89 -9.35 4.38 -15.49
CA GLU A 89 -8.35 5.04 -16.34
C GLU A 89 -7.17 5.58 -15.52
N PHE A 90 -7.44 6.08 -14.31
CA PHE A 90 -6.39 6.55 -13.41
C PHE A 90 -5.47 5.41 -12.92
N LEU A 91 -6.01 4.21 -12.72
CA LEU A 91 -5.28 3.04 -12.22
C LEU A 91 -4.68 2.16 -13.34
N GLU A 92 -4.99 2.45 -14.59
CA GLU A 92 -4.49 1.75 -15.77
C GLU A 92 -2.96 1.60 -15.74
N PRO A 93 -2.41 0.36 -15.76
CA PRO A 93 -0.97 0.13 -15.70
C PRO A 93 -0.17 0.84 -16.77
N SER A 94 -0.71 1.00 -17.97
CA SER A 94 0.00 1.69 -19.07
C SER A 94 0.10 3.20 -18.89
N ASN A 95 -0.57 3.80 -17.88
CA ASN A 95 -0.49 5.23 -17.61
C ASN A 95 0.93 5.64 -17.17
N ALA A 96 1.47 6.69 -17.76
CA ALA A 96 2.81 7.21 -17.42
C ALA A 96 2.88 7.69 -15.97
N ARG A 97 1.78 8.22 -15.42
CA ARG A 97 1.72 8.67 -14.03
C ARG A 97 1.30 7.53 -13.12
N ILE A 98 2.27 6.92 -12.45
CA ILE A 98 2.00 5.87 -11.45
C ILE A 98 1.24 6.46 -10.25
N PRO A 99 0.05 5.93 -9.91
CA PRO A 99 -0.71 6.31 -8.73
C PRO A 99 0.06 6.12 -7.42
N GLN A 100 -0.14 7.03 -6.49
CA GLN A 100 0.31 6.87 -5.11
C GLN A 100 -0.57 5.84 -4.38
N MET A 101 0.07 5.00 -3.55
CA MET A 101 -0.64 4.08 -2.67
C MET A 101 -1.53 4.83 -1.66
N PRO A 102 -2.55 4.18 -1.08
CA PRO A 102 -3.36 4.81 -0.04
C PRO A 102 -2.50 5.22 1.17
N TYR A 103 -2.87 6.32 1.82
CA TYR A 103 -2.27 6.79 3.07
C TYR A 103 -3.37 6.85 4.13
N VAL A 104 -3.14 6.18 5.26
CA VAL A 104 -4.14 6.02 6.31
C VAL A 104 -3.57 6.36 7.68
N THR A 105 -4.48 6.59 8.62
CA THR A 105 -4.21 6.51 10.06
C THR A 105 -5.03 5.37 10.66
N ILE A 106 -4.57 4.78 11.75
CA ILE A 106 -5.32 3.74 12.48
C ILE A 106 -5.41 4.05 13.97
N SER A 107 -6.58 3.80 14.53
CA SER A 107 -6.86 3.84 15.96
C SER A 107 -7.61 2.59 16.41
N THR A 108 -7.89 2.48 17.71
CA THR A 108 -8.79 1.46 18.24
C THR A 108 -9.94 2.13 18.98
N ARG A 109 -11.11 1.52 18.93
CA ARG A 109 -12.25 1.89 19.78
C ARG A 109 -12.88 0.65 20.37
N ARG A 110 -13.71 0.85 21.40
CA ARG A 110 -14.50 -0.23 21.99
C ARG A 110 -15.65 -0.56 21.05
N ALA A 111 -15.82 -1.85 20.72
CA ALA A 111 -16.98 -2.29 19.96
C ALA A 111 -18.26 -2.09 20.80
N PRO A 112 -19.35 -1.56 20.22
CA PRO A 112 -20.64 -1.47 20.90
C PRO A 112 -21.22 -2.89 21.06
N GLY A 113 -21.14 -3.45 22.27
CA GLY A 113 -21.67 -4.79 22.59
C GLY A 113 -23.06 -4.74 23.20
N LEU A 114 -23.94 -5.67 22.79
CA LEU A 114 -25.35 -5.76 23.24
C LEU A 114 -25.55 -6.23 24.70
N LEU A 115 -24.52 -6.70 25.40
CA LEU A 115 -24.61 -7.03 26.83
C LEU A 115 -23.23 -6.74 27.46
N GLY A 116 -23.09 -5.58 28.11
CA GLY A 116 -21.83 -4.99 28.58
C GLY A 116 -21.00 -5.76 29.63
N TRP A 117 -21.00 -7.09 29.63
CA TRP A 117 -20.40 -7.93 30.67
C TRP A 117 -19.48 -9.04 30.16
N LEU A 118 -19.45 -9.38 28.86
CA LEU A 118 -18.51 -10.38 28.34
C LEU A 118 -17.73 -9.87 27.13
N ARG A 119 -16.52 -9.38 27.43
CA ARG A 119 -15.42 -9.05 26.50
C ARG A 119 -15.51 -7.67 25.84
N LEU A 120 -14.72 -6.74 26.39
CA LEU A 120 -14.37 -5.46 25.76
C LEU A 120 -13.47 -5.72 24.54
N GLU A 121 -14.06 -6.16 23.42
CA GLU A 121 -13.31 -6.28 22.18
C GLU A 121 -13.00 -4.87 21.64
N HIS A 122 -11.71 -4.61 21.43
CA HIS A 122 -11.26 -3.41 20.75
C HIS A 122 -11.22 -3.71 19.26
N GLU A 123 -11.86 -2.85 18.48
CA GLU A 123 -11.84 -2.93 17.02
C GLU A 123 -10.91 -1.86 16.45
N GLY A 124 -10.18 -2.22 15.40
CA GLY A 124 -9.37 -1.28 14.63
C GLY A 124 -10.27 -0.40 13.76
N VAL A 125 -9.98 0.89 13.73
CA VAL A 125 -10.67 1.89 12.91
C VAL A 125 -9.63 2.58 12.03
N VAL A 126 -9.87 2.59 10.72
CA VAL A 126 -8.95 3.14 9.72
C VAL A 126 -9.55 4.38 9.08
N ALA A 127 -8.86 5.52 9.18
CA ALA A 127 -9.24 6.74 8.49
C ALA A 127 -8.33 6.96 7.27
N PHE A 128 -8.91 7.19 6.10
CA PHE A 128 -8.14 7.49 4.89
C PHE A 128 -7.76 8.97 4.85
N ARG A 129 -6.46 9.25 4.77
CA ARG A 129 -5.95 10.60 4.46
C ARG A 129 -5.83 10.83 2.96
N ASN A 130 -5.67 9.76 2.19
CA ASN A 130 -5.73 9.76 0.72
C ASN A 130 -6.07 8.34 0.23
N GLY A 131 -6.71 8.25 -0.93
CA GLY A 131 -6.84 6.99 -1.67
C GLY A 131 -8.01 6.09 -1.28
N GLN A 132 -8.98 6.57 -0.51
CA GLN A 132 -10.18 5.82 -0.11
C GLN A 132 -10.89 5.18 -1.32
N HIS A 133 -11.16 5.96 -2.37
CA HIS A 133 -11.75 5.46 -3.62
C HIS A 133 -10.87 4.41 -4.31
N ARG A 134 -9.55 4.58 -4.30
CA ARG A 134 -8.64 3.61 -4.94
C ARG A 134 -8.66 2.30 -4.17
N ALA A 135 -8.58 2.35 -2.84
CA ALA A 135 -8.63 1.16 -2.00
C ALA A 135 -9.93 0.36 -2.19
N ARG A 136 -11.09 1.04 -2.20
CA ARG A 136 -12.38 0.39 -2.49
C ARG A 136 -12.44 -0.20 -3.88
N TYR A 137 -11.96 0.52 -4.89
CA TYR A 137 -11.91 0.01 -6.25
C TYR A 137 -10.99 -1.21 -6.38
N LEU A 138 -9.79 -1.16 -5.81
CA LEU A 138 -8.83 -2.28 -5.81
C LEU A 138 -9.45 -3.53 -5.20
N MET A 139 -10.11 -3.41 -4.04
CA MET A 139 -10.82 -4.55 -3.42
C MET A 139 -11.92 -5.09 -4.34
N ALA A 140 -12.76 -4.22 -4.90
CA ALA A 140 -13.85 -4.62 -5.80
C ALA A 140 -13.34 -5.22 -7.13
N ALA A 141 -12.13 -4.87 -7.56
CA ALA A 141 -11.44 -5.40 -8.73
C ALA A 141 -10.67 -6.71 -8.43
N GLY A 142 -10.81 -7.25 -7.22
CA GLY A 142 -10.22 -8.54 -6.83
C GLY A 142 -8.78 -8.44 -6.31
N ALA A 143 -8.30 -7.27 -5.88
CA ALA A 143 -7.04 -7.18 -5.14
C ALA A 143 -7.23 -7.82 -3.76
N VAL A 144 -6.45 -8.85 -3.44
CA VAL A 144 -6.46 -9.48 -2.11
C VAL A 144 -5.58 -8.69 -1.14
N TRP A 145 -4.43 -8.22 -1.62
CA TRP A 145 -3.47 -7.44 -0.83
C TRP A 145 -2.97 -6.24 -1.62
N PHE A 146 -2.65 -5.15 -0.93
CA PHE A 146 -1.96 -4.01 -1.54
C PHE A 146 -1.15 -3.22 -0.49
N PRO A 147 -0.13 -2.44 -0.91
CA PRO A 147 0.62 -1.58 -0.01
C PRO A 147 -0.20 -0.36 0.41
N VAL A 148 -0.06 0.03 1.67
CA VAL A 148 -0.63 1.25 2.26
C VAL A 148 0.45 1.94 3.09
N GLU A 149 0.51 3.26 3.06
CA GLU A 149 1.37 4.03 3.97
C GLU A 149 0.65 4.43 5.24
N VAL A 150 1.41 4.43 6.34
CA VAL A 150 0.96 4.80 7.67
C VAL A 150 2.13 5.38 8.46
N HIS A 151 1.86 6.22 9.46
CA HIS A 151 2.91 6.71 10.35
C HIS A 151 3.55 5.54 11.11
N GLU A 152 4.86 5.59 11.34
CA GLU A 152 5.64 4.47 11.92
C GLU A 152 5.10 3.98 13.27
N ARG A 153 4.60 4.91 14.09
CA ARG A 153 4.03 4.63 15.43
C ARG A 153 2.74 3.82 15.36
N GLU A 154 2.03 3.90 14.24
CA GLU A 154 0.75 3.23 14.00
C GLU A 154 0.93 1.94 13.18
N ALA A 155 2.13 1.70 12.61
CA ALA A 155 2.39 0.59 11.70
C ALA A 155 2.18 -0.79 12.35
N ALA A 156 2.54 -0.94 13.63
CA ALA A 156 2.30 -2.19 14.36
C ALA A 156 0.80 -2.48 14.52
N MET A 157 0.01 -1.46 14.85
CA MET A 157 -1.44 -1.57 14.97
C MET A 157 -2.09 -1.88 13.62
N LEU A 158 -1.65 -1.22 12.54
CA LEU A 158 -2.16 -1.50 11.19
C LEU A 158 -1.88 -2.95 10.79
N ARG A 159 -0.68 -3.49 11.09
CA ARG A 159 -0.35 -4.90 10.84
C ARG A 159 -1.23 -5.84 11.65
N GLN A 160 -1.52 -5.50 12.90
CA GLN A 160 -2.36 -6.33 13.76
C GLN A 160 -3.79 -6.45 13.22
N TYR A 161 -4.43 -5.34 12.82
CA TYR A 161 -5.83 -5.34 12.42
C TYR A 161 -6.04 -5.58 10.93
N CYS A 162 -5.13 -5.10 10.08
CA CYS A 162 -5.28 -5.10 8.63
C CYS A 162 -4.16 -5.84 7.90
N GLY A 163 -3.16 -6.39 8.61
CA GLY A 163 -2.00 -7.02 7.97
C GLY A 163 -2.39 -8.16 7.01
N ALA A 164 -1.71 -8.18 5.87
CA ALA A 164 -1.72 -9.31 4.96
C ALA A 164 -1.00 -10.53 5.58
N SER A 165 -1.29 -11.73 5.09
CA SER A 165 -0.52 -12.93 5.45
C SER A 165 0.92 -12.84 4.95
N ASP A 166 1.81 -13.70 5.45
CA ASP A 166 3.22 -13.66 5.08
C ASP A 166 3.48 -13.95 3.59
N ASP A 167 2.61 -14.74 2.95
CA ASP A 167 2.66 -15.01 1.49
C ASP A 167 2.58 -13.73 0.65
N ALA A 168 1.89 -12.70 1.15
CA ALA A 168 1.76 -11.42 0.47
C ALA A 168 3.11 -10.70 0.30
N ARG A 169 4.04 -10.89 1.24
CA ARG A 169 5.38 -10.26 1.21
C ARG A 169 6.26 -10.83 0.12
N VAL A 170 5.97 -12.04 -0.35
CA VAL A 170 6.65 -12.64 -1.50
C VAL A 170 6.03 -12.13 -2.80
N ALA A 171 4.70 -12.05 -2.85
CA ALA A 171 3.96 -11.64 -4.04
C ALA A 171 4.12 -10.14 -4.39
N LEU A 172 4.19 -9.25 -3.38
CA LEU A 172 4.13 -7.78 -3.57
C LEU A 172 5.44 -7.07 -3.23
N ARG A 173 6.58 -7.63 -3.61
CA ARG A 173 7.87 -6.95 -3.42
C ARG A 173 7.97 -5.72 -4.33
N PRO A 174 8.45 -4.57 -3.81
CA PRO A 174 8.70 -3.42 -4.67
C PRO A 174 9.77 -3.76 -5.71
N THR A 175 9.52 -3.36 -6.95
CA THR A 175 10.49 -3.40 -8.04
C THR A 175 11.01 -1.99 -8.31
N SER A 176 12.28 -1.85 -8.64
CA SER A 176 12.80 -0.60 -9.20
C SER A 176 12.16 -0.38 -10.57
N ASP A 177 11.61 0.81 -10.85
CA ASP A 177 11.08 1.17 -12.16
C ASP A 177 12.25 1.30 -13.16
N GLY A 178 12.72 0.17 -13.68
CA GLY A 178 13.75 0.08 -14.71
C GLY A 178 13.09 -0.35 -16.00
N SER A 179 13.12 0.52 -17.02
CA SER A 179 12.61 0.31 -18.37
C SER A 179 12.85 -1.12 -18.89
N GLY A 180 11.80 -1.95 -18.88
CA GLY A 180 11.79 -3.30 -19.45
C GLY A 180 11.13 -3.30 -20.83
N GLY A 181 11.84 -2.79 -21.83
CA GLY A 181 11.43 -2.80 -23.23
C GLY A 181 12.58 -3.13 -24.17
N GLY A 182 13.38 -4.15 -23.85
CA GLY A 182 14.38 -4.70 -24.76
C GLY A 182 13.75 -5.75 -25.68
N ALA A 183 13.46 -5.38 -26.92
CA ALA A 183 13.06 -6.33 -27.96
C ALA A 183 14.20 -7.34 -28.23
N PRO A 184 13.89 -8.62 -28.49
CA PRO A 184 14.90 -9.57 -28.93
C PRO A 184 15.37 -9.16 -30.33
N ARG A 185 16.66 -8.88 -30.48
CA ARG A 185 17.28 -8.80 -31.80
C ARG A 185 17.39 -10.22 -32.36
N ALA A 186 16.90 -10.37 -33.58
CA ALA A 186 17.06 -11.54 -34.44
C ALA A 186 18.54 -11.85 -34.73
#